data_AF-A0A1L5JHD8-F1
#
_entry.id   AF-A0A1L5JHD8-F1
#
_cell.length_a   1.000
_cell.length_b   1.000
_cell.length_c   1.000
_cell.angle_alpha   90.00
_cell.angle_beta   90.00
_cell.angle_gamma   90.00
#
_symmetry.space_group_name_H-M   'P 1'
#
loop_
_entity.id
_entity.type
_entity.pdbx_description
1 polymer ?
#
loop_
_entity_poly.entity_id
_entity_poly.type
_entity_poly.pdbx_seq_one_letter_code
_entity_poly.pdbx_strand_id
1 'polypeptide(L)'
;MSLIVLSVACVGFFLVQTACPYTGGQDKTFLSAWPSALVPQGGHVTLRCHYRGGFNNFTLYKDDRSHVPIFHSRIFQESFLMGPVTPAHAGTYRCRGSYPHSLTEWSTPSNSLAIMVTGVHKKPSLLALPGPLVKSGETVTLQCSSDTVFEHFFLHREVTLEEPLHLVGELHGGGSQANYSINSMMYTLAGTFRCYGSFAHSPYVLSAPSDPLDIVITGKYEKPSLSAQPGPTVQAGENVTLSCSSRCSFDMYHLSREGEARELSLSAVRSVNGTFQGDFPLGPATHGGTYRCFGSFRTTPYKWSHPSDPLPVSVTGDPSRSWPSPTEPSSKTSNPGHLHVLIGTSVVMILFTIFFFLLHRWCSNKKNAAVMDQEPAGDRTVNREGPDEQDPQEVTYAQLDDCVLTQGKITCPSQRPKTSPTDTSVYTELPNAEPRSKVVFYP
;
A
#
# COMPACT_ATOMS: atom_id res chain seq x y z
N MET A 1 -12.09 -55.22 35.66
CA MET A 1 -10.95 -54.28 35.64
C MET A 1 -11.55 -52.88 35.56
N SER A 2 -11.52 -52.20 36.69
CA SER A 2 -12.49 -51.17 37.08
C SER A 2 -11.97 -49.76 36.78
N LEU A 3 -12.91 -48.84 36.53
CA LEU A 3 -12.79 -47.42 36.15
C LEU A 3 -11.88 -46.54 37.04
N ILE A 4 -11.20 -47.09 38.03
CA ILE A 4 -10.34 -46.38 38.98
C ILE A 4 -8.95 -46.09 38.38
N VAL A 5 -8.50 -46.86 37.37
CA VAL A 5 -7.18 -46.64 36.75
C VAL A 5 -7.19 -45.44 35.76
N LEU A 6 -8.37 -45.05 35.25
CA LEU A 6 -8.49 -43.91 34.34
C LEU A 6 -8.51 -42.54 35.03
N SER A 7 -8.81 -42.44 36.33
CA SER A 7 -8.84 -41.13 37.01
C SER A 7 -7.47 -40.64 37.47
N VAL A 8 -6.51 -41.54 37.72
CA VAL A 8 -5.18 -41.15 38.23
C VAL A 8 -4.24 -40.71 37.09
N ALA A 9 -4.44 -41.22 35.87
CA ALA A 9 -3.69 -40.77 34.69
C ALA A 9 -4.08 -39.36 34.23
N CYS A 10 -5.33 -38.94 34.44
CA CYS A 10 -5.79 -37.59 34.10
C CYS A 10 -5.35 -36.52 35.10
N VAL A 11 -4.97 -36.85 36.34
CA VAL A 11 -4.46 -35.86 37.31
C VAL A 11 -2.94 -35.67 37.18
N GLY A 12 -2.22 -36.69 36.71
CA GLY A 12 -0.77 -36.62 36.50
C GLY A 12 -0.32 -35.85 35.25
N PHE A 13 -1.14 -35.77 34.19
CA PHE A 13 -0.75 -35.12 32.94
C PHE A 13 -1.03 -33.61 32.88
N PHE A 14 -1.79 -33.06 33.84
CA PHE A 14 -1.96 -31.61 34.00
C PHE A 14 -0.91 -30.95 34.92
N LEU A 15 -0.02 -31.74 35.53
CA LEU A 15 1.05 -31.23 36.41
C LEU A 15 2.44 -31.20 35.75
N VAL A 16 2.50 -31.33 34.42
CA VAL A 16 3.70 -30.97 33.62
C VAL A 16 3.34 -29.87 32.61
N GLN A 17 2.49 -28.93 33.04
CA GLN A 17 2.67 -27.56 32.57
C GLN A 17 3.84 -26.99 33.36
N THR A 18 4.85 -26.60 32.61
CA THR A 18 6.05 -25.89 33.02
C THR A 18 5.72 -24.86 34.09
N ALA A 19 5.96 -25.23 35.35
CA ALA A 19 6.09 -24.27 36.42
C ALA A 19 7.29 -23.39 36.04
N CYS A 20 7.02 -22.21 35.50
CA CYS A 20 8.01 -21.15 35.53
C CYS A 20 8.38 -20.98 37.00
N PRO A 21 9.67 -21.07 37.37
CA PRO A 21 10.06 -20.85 38.74
C PRO A 21 9.60 -19.44 39.12
N TYR A 22 8.72 -19.36 40.13
CA TYR A 22 8.31 -18.12 40.74
C TYR A 22 9.53 -17.51 41.41
N THR A 23 10.26 -16.73 40.62
CA THR A 23 11.34 -15.86 41.03
C THR A 23 10.79 -14.46 40.84
N GLY A 24 10.68 -13.72 41.95
CA GLY A 24 10.05 -12.41 41.96
C GLY A 24 10.61 -11.48 40.87
N GLY A 25 9.73 -10.86 40.10
CA GLY A 25 10.10 -9.93 39.03
C GLY A 25 8.94 -9.00 38.72
N GLN A 26 9.10 -7.74 39.11
CA GLN A 26 8.08 -6.69 39.10
C GLN A 26 7.59 -6.28 37.69
N ASP A 27 6.33 -5.85 37.63
CA ASP A 27 5.72 -4.92 36.65
C ASP A 27 6.44 -4.75 35.29
N LYS A 28 6.10 -5.61 34.33
CA LYS A 28 6.63 -5.54 32.96
C LYS A 28 5.78 -4.61 32.09
N THR A 29 6.38 -3.53 31.60
CA THR A 29 5.78 -2.63 30.60
C THR A 29 6.07 -3.13 29.16
N PHE A 30 5.17 -2.87 28.22
CA PHE A 30 5.27 -3.30 26.82
C PHE A 30 4.89 -2.16 25.87
N LEU A 31 5.68 -1.90 24.84
CA LEU A 31 5.48 -0.79 23.90
C LEU A 31 5.08 -1.32 22.53
N SER A 32 4.03 -0.75 21.95
CA SER A 32 3.52 -1.08 20.61
C SER A 32 3.23 0.17 19.77
N ALA A 33 3.29 0.04 18.45
CA ALA A 33 2.87 1.07 17.49
C ALA A 33 1.54 0.70 16.83
N TRP A 34 0.71 1.71 16.56
CA TRP A 34 -0.54 1.59 15.80
C TRP A 34 -0.64 2.71 14.76
N PRO A 35 -1.03 2.43 13.50
CA PRO A 35 -1.38 1.12 12.95
C PRO A 35 -0.17 0.23 12.64
N SER A 36 1.02 0.80 12.45
CA SER A 36 2.26 0.08 12.18
C SER A 36 3.48 0.89 12.64
N ALA A 37 4.60 0.22 12.88
CA ALA A 37 5.90 0.84 13.15
C ALA A 37 6.61 1.35 11.87
N LEU A 38 6.13 0.94 10.69
CA LEU A 38 6.58 1.40 9.39
C LEU A 38 5.68 2.55 8.91
N VAL A 39 6.17 3.79 9.00
CA VAL A 39 5.35 5.00 8.86
C VAL A 39 5.82 5.84 7.66
N PRO A 40 4.97 6.19 6.70
CA PRO A 40 5.32 7.13 5.63
C PRO A 40 5.65 8.52 6.18
N GLN A 41 6.61 9.20 5.56
CA GLN A 41 6.91 10.60 5.86
C GLN A 41 5.63 11.46 5.74
N GLY A 42 5.40 12.33 6.73
CA GLY A 42 4.19 13.14 6.85
C GLY A 42 3.00 12.40 7.49
N GLY A 43 3.08 11.09 7.68
CA GLY A 43 2.04 10.29 8.34
C GLY A 43 2.00 10.46 9.86
N HIS A 44 1.20 9.61 10.52
CA HIS A 44 1.04 9.59 11.97
C HIS A 44 1.10 8.16 12.50
N VAL A 45 1.60 8.00 13.72
CA VAL A 45 1.64 6.73 14.45
C VAL A 45 1.34 6.97 15.92
N THR A 46 0.54 6.10 16.52
CA THR A 46 0.28 6.12 17.96
C THR A 46 1.15 5.08 18.64
N LEU A 47 1.98 5.51 19.58
CA LEU A 47 2.76 4.64 20.44
C LEU A 47 2.00 4.41 21.75
N ARG A 48 1.78 3.15 22.11
CA ARG A 48 1.05 2.77 23.32
C ARG A 48 1.91 1.96 24.25
N CYS A 49 2.03 2.42 25.49
CA CYS A 49 2.73 1.72 26.56
C CYS A 49 1.70 0.94 27.39
N HIS A 50 1.75 -0.38 27.27
CA HIS A 50 0.92 -1.32 28.01
C HIS A 50 1.59 -1.70 29.32
N TYR A 51 0.78 -1.94 30.35
CA TYR A 51 1.26 -2.26 31.69
C TYR A 51 0.23 -3.12 32.43
N ARG A 52 0.71 -3.89 33.42
CA ARG A 52 -0.10 -4.87 34.17
C ARG A 52 -0.44 -4.45 35.60
N GLY A 53 -0.10 -3.21 35.99
CA GLY A 53 -0.23 -2.64 37.34
C GLY A 53 -0.97 -1.30 37.35
N GLY A 54 -1.00 -0.56 38.46
CA GLY A 54 -1.72 0.72 38.62
C GLY A 54 -0.92 1.98 38.26
N PHE A 55 -0.05 1.90 37.24
CA PHE A 55 0.69 3.08 36.78
C PHE A 55 -0.26 4.10 36.15
N ASN A 56 -0.06 5.39 36.46
CA ASN A 56 -0.81 6.48 35.82
C ASN A 56 0.10 7.41 35.01
N ASN A 57 1.42 7.25 35.18
CA ASN A 57 2.41 8.12 34.57
C ASN A 57 3.36 7.31 33.69
N PHE A 58 3.50 7.73 32.43
CA PHE A 58 4.41 7.10 31.48
C PHE A 58 5.38 8.11 30.87
N THR A 59 6.61 7.65 30.66
CA THR A 59 7.62 8.36 29.88
C THR A 59 8.02 7.50 28.69
N LEU A 60 8.02 8.10 27.51
CA LEU A 60 8.54 7.53 26.27
C LEU A 60 9.85 8.25 25.94
N TYR A 61 10.88 7.50 25.58
CA TYR A 61 12.16 8.06 25.17
C TYR A 61 12.76 7.27 24.01
N LYS A 62 13.65 7.94 23.28
CA LYS A 62 14.41 7.39 22.16
C LYS A 62 15.82 7.01 22.63
N ASP A 63 16.31 5.85 22.20
CA ASP A 63 17.57 5.26 22.69
C ASP A 63 18.81 6.11 22.41
N ASP A 64 18.83 6.81 21.27
CA ASP A 64 19.93 7.68 20.86
C ASP A 64 19.97 9.01 21.65
N ARG A 65 19.06 9.19 22.62
CA ARG A 65 18.86 10.41 23.42
C ARG A 65 18.71 11.68 22.59
N SER A 66 18.44 11.58 21.29
CA SER A 66 18.15 12.73 20.46
C SER A 66 16.84 13.36 20.92
N HIS A 67 16.85 14.69 21.03
CA HIS A 67 15.65 15.45 21.39
C HIS A 67 14.61 15.28 20.29
N VAL A 68 13.55 14.51 20.53
CA VAL A 68 12.32 14.67 19.75
C VAL A 68 11.59 15.87 20.37
N PRO A 69 11.33 16.96 19.62
CA PRO A 69 10.82 18.23 20.15
C PRO A 69 9.53 18.11 20.99
N ILE A 70 8.77 17.03 20.79
CA ILE A 70 7.48 16.77 21.43
C ILE A 70 7.64 16.09 22.81
N PHE A 71 8.84 15.59 23.18
CA PHE A 71 9.14 14.98 24.49
C PHE A 71 9.35 15.99 25.64
N HIS A 72 8.73 17.18 25.58
CA HIS A 72 8.66 18.03 26.76
C HIS A 72 7.79 17.34 27.81
N SER A 73 8.43 16.52 28.66
CA SER A 73 8.01 16.20 30.03
C SER A 73 6.50 16.09 30.23
N ARG A 74 5.81 15.34 29.35
CA ARG A 74 4.38 15.05 29.49
C ARG A 74 4.21 13.63 29.96
N ILE A 75 3.75 13.54 31.19
CA ILE A 75 3.03 12.39 31.72
C ILE A 75 1.79 12.21 30.83
N PHE A 76 1.72 11.12 30.08
CA PHE A 76 0.53 10.75 29.31
C PHE A 76 -0.14 9.53 29.96
N GLN A 77 -1.46 9.40 29.80
CA GLN A 77 -2.23 8.35 30.45
C GLN A 77 -1.92 6.94 29.92
N GLU A 78 -1.58 6.80 28.64
CA GLU A 78 -1.31 5.47 28.05
C GLU A 78 -0.72 5.50 26.62
N SER A 79 -1.16 6.43 25.79
CA SER A 79 -0.79 6.52 24.38
C SER A 79 -0.26 7.90 23.98
N PHE A 80 0.59 7.92 22.96
CA PHE A 80 1.24 9.09 22.40
C PHE A 80 1.10 9.11 20.89
N LEU A 81 0.39 10.12 20.37
CA LEU A 81 0.28 10.34 18.92
C LEU A 81 1.54 11.09 18.43
N MET A 82 2.30 10.45 17.56
CA MET A 82 3.46 10.99 16.89
C MET A 82 3.10 11.34 15.44
N GLY A 83 3.27 12.60 15.06
CA GLY A 83 3.20 13.04 13.67
C GLY A 83 2.86 14.52 13.52
N PRO A 84 3.02 15.11 12.33
CA PRO A 84 3.49 14.47 11.09
C PRO A 84 4.94 13.98 11.19
N VAL A 85 5.20 12.71 10.87
CA VAL A 85 6.54 12.12 11.04
C VAL A 85 7.53 12.64 10.00
N THR A 86 8.77 12.79 10.45
CA THR A 86 9.93 13.24 9.67
C THR A 86 11.10 12.27 9.92
N PRO A 87 12.18 12.28 9.12
CA PRO A 87 13.33 11.40 9.35
C PRO A 87 13.91 11.48 10.78
N ALA A 88 13.80 12.63 11.46
CA ALA A 88 14.25 12.80 12.84
C ALA A 88 13.51 11.91 13.86
N HIS A 89 12.28 11.51 13.53
CA HIS A 89 11.47 10.62 14.37
C HIS A 89 11.86 9.15 14.21
N ALA A 90 12.64 8.78 13.19
CA ALA A 90 13.07 7.41 12.98
C ALA A 90 14.04 6.96 14.08
N GLY A 91 13.85 5.76 14.64
CA GLY A 91 14.73 5.20 15.66
C GLY A 91 14.05 4.27 16.65
N THR A 92 14.80 3.86 17.65
CA THR A 92 14.34 2.91 18.68
C THR A 92 13.80 3.62 19.89
N TYR A 93 12.59 3.24 20.31
CA TYR A 93 11.86 3.80 21.43
C TYR A 93 11.65 2.78 22.53
N ARG A 94 11.61 3.26 23.77
CA ARG A 94 11.22 2.50 24.96
C ARG A 94 10.35 3.36 25.87
N CYS A 95 9.47 2.71 26.62
CA CYS A 95 8.68 3.37 27.65
C CYS A 95 9.02 2.86 29.05
N ARG A 96 8.70 3.68 30.06
CA ARG A 96 8.68 3.33 31.49
C ARG A 96 7.43 3.88 32.14
N GLY A 97 6.90 3.17 33.12
CA GLY A 97 5.81 3.62 33.97
C GLY A 97 6.29 4.02 35.36
N SER A 98 5.55 4.90 36.03
CA SER A 98 5.73 5.17 37.46
C SER A 98 4.38 5.23 38.18
N TYR A 99 4.42 4.98 39.49
CA TYR A 99 3.23 5.08 40.34
C TYR A 99 2.90 6.55 40.66
N PRO A 100 1.62 6.89 40.91
CA PRO A 100 1.20 8.26 41.20
C PRO A 100 1.93 8.92 42.37
N HIS A 101 2.36 8.11 43.35
CA HIS A 101 2.98 8.56 44.60
C HIS A 101 4.50 8.44 44.63
N SER A 102 5.13 7.93 43.57
CA SER A 102 6.59 7.80 43.46
C SER A 102 7.07 8.41 42.15
N LEU A 103 7.67 9.59 42.24
CA LEU A 103 8.27 10.30 41.10
C LEU A 103 9.70 9.83 40.78
N THR A 104 10.29 9.03 41.67
CA THR A 104 11.71 8.62 41.61
C THR A 104 11.88 7.14 41.25
N GLU A 105 10.87 6.30 41.52
CA GLU A 105 10.89 4.88 41.16
C GLU A 105 10.19 4.65 39.82
N TRP A 106 10.99 4.42 38.79
CA TRP A 106 10.52 4.04 37.47
C TRP A 106 10.55 2.52 37.31
N SER A 107 9.57 1.99 36.58
CA SER A 107 9.55 0.59 36.18
C SER A 107 10.78 0.24 35.35
N THR A 108 11.01 -1.07 35.19
CA THR A 108 11.94 -1.56 34.17
C THR A 108 11.51 -1.04 32.77
N PRO A 109 12.47 -0.76 31.88
CA PRO A 109 12.17 -0.41 30.49
C PRO A 109 11.33 -1.47 29.79
N SER A 110 10.44 -1.02 28.89
CA SER A 110 9.72 -1.89 27.97
C SER A 110 10.66 -2.57 26.95
N ASN A 111 10.09 -3.42 26.10
CA ASN A 111 10.74 -3.82 24.86
C ASN A 111 11.12 -2.60 24.01
N SER A 112 12.17 -2.77 23.21
CA SER A 112 12.56 -1.84 22.15
C SER A 112 11.53 -1.89 21.03
N LEU A 113 11.15 -0.72 20.51
CA LEU A 113 10.28 -0.59 19.33
C LEU A 113 10.96 0.34 18.32
N ALA A 114 11.31 -0.20 17.15
CA ALA A 114 11.93 0.58 16.08
C ALA A 114 10.86 1.22 15.19
N ILE A 115 10.83 2.55 15.14
CA ILE A 115 10.00 3.31 14.20
C ILE A 115 10.81 3.60 12.95
N MET A 116 10.34 3.08 11.82
CA MET A 116 10.97 3.23 10.51
C MET A 116 10.17 4.23 9.68
N VAL A 117 10.83 5.28 9.20
CA VAL A 117 10.19 6.33 8.38
C VAL A 117 10.46 6.04 6.91
N THR A 118 9.42 5.87 6.10
CA THR A 118 9.52 5.51 4.67
C THR A 118 9.25 6.71 3.75
N GLY A 119 9.66 6.60 2.49
CA GLY A 119 9.39 7.63 1.47
C GLY A 119 10.46 8.70 1.36
N VAL A 120 11.62 8.53 2.01
CA VAL A 120 12.67 9.56 2.07
C VAL A 120 13.65 9.47 0.91
N HIS A 121 14.03 8.24 0.53
CA HIS A 121 14.96 7.95 -0.56
C HIS A 121 14.26 7.34 -1.79
N LYS A 122 14.94 7.29 -2.95
CA LYS A 122 14.42 6.68 -4.19
C LYS A 122 14.07 5.20 -3.97
N LYS A 123 12.91 4.76 -4.50
CA LYS A 123 12.46 3.37 -4.34
C LYS A 123 13.41 2.36 -5.02
N PRO A 124 13.63 1.17 -4.43
CA PRO A 124 14.27 0.04 -5.09
C PRO A 124 13.27 -0.71 -5.99
N SER A 125 13.78 -1.67 -6.75
CA SER A 125 13.00 -2.65 -7.50
C SER A 125 12.98 -3.99 -6.76
N LEU A 126 11.86 -4.71 -6.86
CA LEU A 126 11.66 -6.02 -6.25
C LEU A 126 11.27 -7.04 -7.33
N LEU A 127 11.99 -8.15 -7.39
CA LEU A 127 11.78 -9.23 -8.36
C LEU A 127 11.65 -10.59 -7.66
N ALA A 128 10.92 -11.52 -8.28
CA ALA A 128 10.87 -12.92 -7.86
C ALA A 128 11.54 -13.79 -8.91
N LEU A 129 12.43 -14.67 -8.46
CA LEU A 129 13.18 -15.61 -9.30
C LEU A 129 12.82 -17.05 -8.90
N PRO A 130 12.39 -17.91 -9.87
CA PRO A 130 12.29 -17.66 -11.31
C PRO A 130 11.05 -16.83 -11.72
N GLY A 131 10.07 -16.69 -10.83
CA GLY A 131 8.87 -15.90 -11.07
C GLY A 131 7.96 -15.84 -9.84
N PRO A 132 6.86 -15.05 -9.92
CA PRO A 132 5.94 -14.84 -8.80
C PRO A 132 4.98 -16.01 -8.54
N LEU A 133 4.78 -16.88 -9.53
CA LEU A 133 3.95 -18.09 -9.44
C LEU A 133 4.80 -19.29 -8.99
N VAL A 134 4.67 -19.69 -7.73
CA VAL A 134 5.52 -20.70 -7.10
C VAL A 134 4.70 -21.95 -6.80
N LYS A 135 5.21 -23.15 -7.12
CA LYS A 135 4.50 -24.37 -6.70
C LYS A 135 4.76 -24.67 -5.23
N SER A 136 3.79 -25.24 -4.54
CA SER A 136 3.97 -25.69 -3.16
C SER A 136 5.19 -26.62 -3.04
N GLY A 137 6.10 -26.32 -2.11
CA GLY A 137 7.35 -27.05 -1.91
C GLY A 137 8.53 -26.58 -2.77
N GLU A 138 8.32 -25.67 -3.71
CA GLU A 138 9.41 -25.03 -4.45
C GLU A 138 9.97 -23.82 -3.68
N THR A 139 11.21 -23.45 -4.01
CA THR A 139 11.90 -22.28 -3.43
C THR A 139 11.81 -21.12 -4.41
N VAL A 140 11.58 -19.92 -3.88
CA VAL A 140 11.62 -18.66 -4.63
C VAL A 140 12.64 -17.72 -3.99
N THR A 141 13.33 -16.95 -4.82
CA THR A 141 14.23 -15.90 -4.35
C THR A 141 13.62 -14.54 -4.64
N LEU A 142 13.44 -13.74 -3.59
CA LEU A 142 13.05 -12.35 -3.69
C LEU A 142 14.30 -11.50 -3.75
N GLN A 143 14.46 -10.77 -4.85
CA GLN A 143 15.62 -9.92 -5.11
C GLN A 143 15.22 -8.46 -5.02
N CYS A 144 15.78 -7.77 -4.05
CA CYS A 144 15.75 -6.31 -3.98
C CYS A 144 16.97 -5.75 -4.71
N SER A 145 16.77 -4.75 -5.56
CA SER A 145 17.87 -4.09 -6.27
C SER A 145 17.65 -2.59 -6.35
N SER A 146 18.73 -1.82 -6.34
CA SER A 146 18.69 -0.38 -6.56
C SER A 146 19.97 0.10 -7.21
N ASP A 147 19.86 1.08 -8.11
CA ASP A 147 20.99 1.84 -8.64
C ASP A 147 21.67 2.70 -7.54
N THR A 148 21.00 2.90 -6.39
CA THR A 148 21.59 3.50 -5.20
C THR A 148 22.24 2.41 -4.34
N VAL A 149 23.46 2.66 -3.86
CA VAL A 149 24.18 1.74 -2.98
C VAL A 149 23.62 1.85 -1.56
N PHE A 150 22.55 1.12 -1.29
CA PHE A 150 22.04 0.90 0.07
C PHE A 150 22.82 -0.25 0.74
N GLU A 151 23.29 -0.04 1.97
CA GLU A 151 23.92 -1.10 2.77
C GLU A 151 22.89 -2.03 3.42
N HIS A 152 21.64 -1.57 3.55
CA HIS A 152 20.57 -2.34 4.14
C HIS A 152 19.34 -2.34 3.23
N PHE A 153 18.72 -3.51 3.10
CA PHE A 153 17.38 -3.65 2.53
C PHE A 153 16.43 -4.19 3.58
N PHE A 154 15.15 -3.85 3.44
CA PHE A 154 14.07 -4.37 4.27
C PHE A 154 12.99 -4.93 3.37
N LEU A 155 12.65 -6.20 3.58
CA LEU A 155 11.58 -6.88 2.87
C LEU A 155 10.36 -6.99 3.79
N HIS A 156 9.27 -6.34 3.42
CA HIS A 156 8.04 -6.29 4.19
C HIS A 156 6.91 -6.98 3.44
N ARG A 157 6.07 -7.69 4.18
CA ARG A 157 4.86 -8.33 3.67
C ARG A 157 3.63 -7.59 4.21
N GLU A 158 2.83 -6.99 3.34
CA GLU A 158 1.77 -6.05 3.78
C GLU A 158 0.67 -6.65 4.67
N VAL A 159 0.41 -7.94 4.52
CA VAL A 159 -0.75 -8.58 5.18
C VAL A 159 -0.43 -8.99 6.62
N THR A 160 0.84 -9.03 7.01
CA THR A 160 1.26 -9.33 8.38
C THR A 160 1.74 -8.05 9.06
N LEU A 161 1.32 -7.80 10.31
CA LEU A 161 1.86 -6.72 11.17
C LEU A 161 3.30 -7.06 11.64
N GLU A 162 4.00 -7.91 10.90
CA GLU A 162 5.32 -8.41 11.25
C GLU A 162 6.38 -7.35 10.94
N GLU A 163 7.46 -7.40 11.70
CA GLU A 163 8.61 -6.55 11.45
C GLU A 163 9.20 -6.88 10.06
N PRO A 164 9.57 -5.86 9.26
CA PRO A 164 10.25 -6.09 7.99
C PRO A 164 11.52 -6.92 8.19
N LEU A 165 11.75 -7.88 7.30
CA LEU A 165 12.96 -8.69 7.31
C LEU A 165 14.15 -7.83 6.86
N HIS A 166 15.15 -7.72 7.71
CA HIS A 166 16.42 -7.05 7.39
C HIS A 166 17.31 -7.93 6.51
N LEU A 167 17.87 -7.31 5.48
CA LEU A 167 18.79 -7.92 4.53
C LEU A 167 20.02 -7.01 4.34
N VAL A 168 21.19 -7.61 4.19
CA VAL A 168 22.43 -6.86 3.90
C VAL A 168 22.52 -6.60 2.41
N GLY A 169 22.74 -5.34 2.03
CA GLY A 169 22.95 -4.94 0.65
C GLY A 169 24.37 -5.25 0.20
N GLU A 170 24.48 -5.90 -0.96
CA GLU A 170 25.74 -6.25 -1.62
C GLU A 170 25.92 -5.36 -2.86
N LEU A 171 27.16 -4.95 -3.14
CA LEU A 171 27.47 -4.12 -4.30
C LEU A 171 27.20 -4.91 -5.60
N HIS A 172 26.38 -4.36 -6.49
CA HIS A 172 26.05 -5.00 -7.76
C HIS A 172 25.72 -3.97 -8.85
N GLY A 173 26.36 -4.10 -10.02
CA GLY A 173 26.01 -3.31 -11.21
C GLY A 173 26.07 -1.78 -11.06
N GLY A 174 26.91 -1.27 -10.16
CA GLY A 174 26.99 0.17 -9.85
C GLY A 174 26.00 0.66 -8.79
N GLY A 175 25.15 -0.23 -8.26
CA GLY A 175 24.26 0.01 -7.13
C GLY A 175 24.41 -1.08 -6.08
N SER A 176 23.32 -1.44 -5.39
CA SER A 176 23.30 -2.60 -4.48
C SER A 176 22.08 -3.49 -4.66
N GLN A 177 22.22 -4.74 -4.24
CA GLN A 177 21.15 -5.73 -4.25
C GLN A 177 21.18 -6.60 -2.99
N ALA A 178 20.06 -7.23 -2.69
CA ALA A 178 19.97 -8.26 -1.67
C ALA A 178 19.02 -9.37 -2.13
N ASN A 179 19.37 -10.61 -1.84
CA ASN A 179 18.58 -11.79 -2.20
C ASN A 179 18.07 -12.47 -0.93
N TYR A 180 16.79 -12.83 -0.92
CA TYR A 180 16.19 -13.63 0.14
C TYR A 180 15.49 -14.85 -0.44
N SER A 181 16.07 -16.02 -0.21
CA SER A 181 15.54 -17.29 -0.67
C SER A 181 14.70 -17.94 0.42
N ILE A 182 13.48 -18.33 0.05
CA ILE A 182 12.51 -18.92 0.98
C ILE A 182 11.97 -20.19 0.37
N ASN A 183 12.04 -21.29 1.12
CA ASN A 183 11.34 -22.50 0.76
C ASN A 183 9.85 -22.32 1.08
N SER A 184 8.97 -22.57 0.11
CA SER A 184 7.51 -22.56 0.32
C SER A 184 7.08 -23.78 1.15
N MET A 185 7.36 -23.76 2.45
CA MET A 185 6.75 -24.69 3.39
C MET A 185 5.30 -24.27 3.62
N MET A 186 4.37 -24.92 2.91
CA MET A 186 2.93 -24.95 3.23
C MET A 186 2.20 -23.60 3.19
N TYR A 187 2.48 -22.76 2.18
CA TYR A 187 1.71 -21.54 1.85
C TYR A 187 1.89 -20.33 2.78
N THR A 188 2.87 -20.35 3.70
CA THR A 188 3.16 -19.22 4.59
C THR A 188 3.65 -18.00 3.82
N LEU A 189 4.29 -18.21 2.66
CA LEU A 189 4.86 -17.15 1.84
C LEU A 189 3.83 -16.33 1.02
N ALA A 190 2.63 -16.87 0.78
CA ALA A 190 1.67 -16.29 -0.15
C ALA A 190 1.21 -14.88 0.23
N GLY A 191 1.45 -13.85 -0.59
CA GLY A 191 1.04 -12.48 -0.28
C GLY A 191 1.82 -11.41 -1.05
N THR A 192 1.51 -10.15 -0.74
CA THR A 192 2.16 -8.98 -1.34
C THR A 192 3.40 -8.57 -0.56
N PHE A 193 4.52 -8.42 -1.27
CA PHE A 193 5.79 -7.98 -0.75
C PHE A 193 6.17 -6.61 -1.28
N ARG A 194 6.89 -5.83 -0.45
CA ARG A 194 7.55 -4.59 -0.81
C ARG A 194 8.96 -4.57 -0.25
N CYS A 195 9.85 -3.93 -0.99
CA CYS A 195 11.22 -3.72 -0.57
C CYS A 195 11.52 -2.25 -0.30
N TYR A 196 12.40 -2.02 0.66
CA TYR A 196 12.91 -0.71 1.04
C TYR A 196 14.43 -0.78 1.14
N GLY A 197 15.12 0.34 0.89
CA GLY A 197 16.56 0.49 1.13
C GLY A 197 16.84 1.53 2.21
N SER A 198 17.92 1.37 2.95
CA SER A 198 18.45 2.40 3.86
C SER A 198 19.97 2.41 3.90
N PHE A 199 20.50 3.51 4.43
CA PHE A 199 21.93 3.70 4.61
C PHE A 199 22.39 3.29 6.01
N ALA A 200 23.65 2.86 6.13
CA ALA A 200 24.24 2.46 7.40
C ALA A 200 24.20 3.57 8.48
N HIS A 201 24.33 4.83 8.09
CA HIS A 201 24.29 5.98 9.02
C HIS A 201 22.86 6.40 9.42
N SER A 202 21.83 5.86 8.77
CA SER A 202 20.42 6.17 9.03
C SER A 202 19.54 4.93 8.83
N PRO A 203 19.74 3.85 9.60
CA PRO A 203 19.18 2.52 9.29
C PRO A 203 17.64 2.47 9.37
N TYR A 204 17.02 3.38 10.13
CA TYR A 204 15.56 3.49 10.30
C TYR A 204 14.91 4.47 9.32
N VAL A 205 15.70 5.16 8.49
CA VAL A 205 15.20 6.08 7.46
C VAL A 205 15.24 5.34 6.14
N LEU A 206 14.07 4.98 5.63
CA LEU A 206 13.92 4.11 4.49
C LEU A 206 13.55 4.87 3.22
N SER A 207 13.87 4.25 2.09
CA SER A 207 13.38 4.65 0.78
C SER A 207 11.84 4.64 0.70
N ALA A 208 11.32 5.20 -0.38
CA ALA A 208 9.99 4.83 -0.84
C ALA A 208 9.90 3.31 -1.09
N PRO A 209 8.73 2.69 -0.90
CA PRO A 209 8.54 1.27 -1.19
C PRO A 209 8.75 0.97 -2.67
N SER A 210 9.28 -0.22 -2.97
CA SER A 210 9.20 -0.79 -4.31
C SER A 210 7.74 -0.92 -4.78
N ASP A 211 7.56 -1.18 -6.07
CA ASP A 211 6.26 -1.64 -6.55
C ASP A 211 5.88 -2.96 -5.86
N PRO A 212 4.57 -3.17 -5.58
CA PRO A 212 4.10 -4.40 -4.94
C PRO A 212 4.43 -5.62 -5.80
N LEU A 213 4.90 -6.69 -5.16
CA LEU A 213 5.09 -7.98 -5.79
C LEU A 213 4.25 -9.05 -5.10
N ASP A 214 3.26 -9.57 -5.81
CA ASP A 214 2.39 -10.63 -5.31
C ASP A 214 3.03 -12.00 -5.56
N ILE A 215 3.31 -12.72 -4.46
CA ILE A 215 3.76 -14.10 -4.52
C ILE A 215 2.58 -15.04 -4.33
N VAL A 216 2.33 -15.85 -5.35
CA VAL A 216 1.21 -16.78 -5.41
C VAL A 216 1.73 -18.19 -5.29
N ILE A 217 1.13 -18.96 -4.38
CA ILE A 217 1.47 -20.37 -4.20
C ILE A 217 0.38 -21.24 -4.86
N THR A 218 0.79 -22.07 -5.82
CA THR A 218 -0.08 -22.99 -6.56
C THR A 218 -0.01 -24.41 -6.00
N GLY A 219 -0.99 -25.24 -6.34
CA GLY A 219 -1.05 -26.64 -5.91
C GLY A 219 -1.79 -26.90 -4.60
N LYS A 220 -2.56 -25.93 -4.08
CA LYS A 220 -3.31 -26.10 -2.84
C LYS A 220 -4.63 -26.87 -3.00
N TYR A 221 -5.31 -26.62 -4.10
CA TYR A 221 -6.65 -27.16 -4.39
C TYR A 221 -6.62 -28.05 -5.65
N GLU A 222 -7.67 -28.83 -5.87
CA GLU A 222 -7.81 -29.67 -7.07
C GLU A 222 -7.80 -28.84 -8.36
N LYS A 223 -7.21 -29.41 -9.42
CA LYS A 223 -7.07 -28.71 -10.70
C LYS A 223 -8.45 -28.49 -11.37
N PRO A 224 -8.69 -27.30 -11.96
CA PRO A 224 -9.83 -27.09 -12.84
C PRO A 224 -9.59 -27.69 -14.23
N SER A 225 -10.63 -27.72 -15.05
CA SER A 225 -10.58 -28.08 -16.47
C SER A 225 -10.60 -26.84 -17.34
N LEU A 226 -9.77 -26.81 -18.39
CA LEU A 226 -9.67 -25.71 -19.35
C LEU A 226 -10.10 -26.18 -20.74
N SER A 227 -10.98 -25.43 -21.39
CA SER A 227 -11.44 -25.68 -22.76
C SER A 227 -11.42 -24.40 -23.59
N ALA A 228 -11.47 -24.55 -24.92
CA ALA A 228 -11.53 -23.44 -25.87
C ALA A 228 -12.81 -23.51 -26.70
N GLN A 229 -13.42 -22.36 -26.95
CA GLN A 229 -14.53 -22.19 -27.88
C GLN A 229 -14.12 -21.22 -29.00
N PRO A 230 -14.39 -21.54 -30.29
CA PRO A 230 -15.08 -22.76 -30.78
C PRO A 230 -14.23 -24.04 -30.71
N GLY A 231 -12.92 -23.90 -30.54
CA GLY A 231 -11.98 -25.01 -30.38
C GLY A 231 -10.55 -24.51 -30.17
N PRO A 232 -9.57 -25.41 -30.01
CA PRO A 232 -8.17 -25.04 -29.79
C PRO A 232 -7.44 -24.62 -31.07
N THR A 233 -8.01 -24.85 -32.25
CA THR A 233 -7.45 -24.44 -33.54
C THR A 233 -8.43 -23.51 -34.21
N VAL A 234 -8.00 -22.29 -34.51
CA VAL A 234 -8.84 -21.23 -35.10
C VAL A 234 -8.12 -20.54 -36.25
N GLN A 235 -8.87 -19.87 -37.12
CA GLN A 235 -8.30 -19.01 -38.16
C GLN A 235 -7.88 -17.65 -37.58
N ALA A 236 -6.91 -17.00 -38.22
CA ALA A 236 -6.47 -15.66 -37.86
C ALA A 236 -7.65 -14.67 -37.91
N GLY A 237 -7.87 -13.94 -36.81
CA GLY A 237 -8.97 -12.99 -36.66
C GLY A 237 -10.27 -13.58 -36.08
N GLU A 238 -10.40 -14.89 -35.91
CA GLU A 238 -11.55 -15.49 -35.22
C GLU A 238 -11.48 -15.24 -33.71
N ASN A 239 -12.64 -15.01 -33.08
CA ASN A 239 -12.70 -14.79 -31.64
C ASN A 239 -12.53 -16.12 -30.88
N VAL A 240 -11.61 -16.14 -29.93
CA VAL A 240 -11.39 -17.27 -29.03
C VAL A 240 -11.83 -16.92 -27.63
N THR A 241 -12.59 -17.82 -27.02
CA THR A 241 -12.91 -17.77 -25.59
C THR A 241 -12.39 -19.02 -24.91
N LEU A 242 -11.61 -18.85 -23.85
CA LEU A 242 -11.16 -19.95 -22.99
C LEU A 242 -12.06 -20.08 -21.77
N SER A 243 -12.58 -21.28 -21.53
CA SER A 243 -13.47 -21.58 -20.42
C SER A 243 -12.74 -22.42 -19.38
N CYS A 244 -12.53 -21.87 -18.20
CA CYS A 244 -12.05 -22.61 -17.03
C CYS A 244 -13.24 -23.06 -16.17
N SER A 245 -13.30 -24.31 -15.75
CA SER A 245 -14.42 -24.82 -14.95
C SER A 245 -14.01 -25.87 -13.92
N SER A 246 -14.75 -25.94 -12.82
CA SER A 246 -14.57 -26.95 -11.78
C SER A 246 -15.88 -27.21 -11.04
N ARG A 247 -15.97 -28.37 -10.38
CA ARG A 247 -17.00 -28.63 -9.37
C ARG A 247 -16.68 -27.95 -8.04
N CYS A 248 -15.41 -27.64 -7.79
CA CYS A 248 -15.01 -26.81 -6.67
C CYS A 248 -15.62 -25.42 -6.85
N SER A 249 -16.19 -24.88 -5.78
CA SER A 249 -16.82 -23.56 -5.75
C SER A 249 -15.78 -22.43 -5.64
N PHE A 250 -14.81 -22.40 -6.54
CA PHE A 250 -13.86 -21.30 -6.60
C PHE A 250 -14.60 -19.99 -6.84
N ASP A 251 -14.13 -18.91 -6.20
CA ASP A 251 -14.71 -17.58 -6.37
C ASP A 251 -14.11 -16.85 -7.57
N MET A 252 -12.86 -17.18 -7.89
CA MET A 252 -12.04 -16.55 -8.92
C MET A 252 -11.31 -17.60 -9.74
N TYR A 253 -11.16 -17.33 -11.04
CA TYR A 253 -10.30 -18.06 -11.94
C TYR A 253 -9.17 -17.17 -12.45
N HIS A 254 -8.00 -17.76 -12.66
CA HIS A 254 -6.80 -17.12 -13.17
C HIS A 254 -6.31 -17.87 -14.40
N LEU A 255 -5.98 -17.15 -15.46
CA LEU A 255 -5.50 -17.70 -16.72
C LEU A 255 -4.07 -17.20 -16.94
N SER A 256 -3.16 -18.15 -17.12
CA SER A 256 -1.76 -17.91 -17.47
C SER A 256 -1.49 -18.38 -18.90
N ARG A 257 -0.61 -17.66 -19.61
CA ARG A 257 -0.06 -18.05 -20.90
C ARG A 257 1.44 -18.26 -20.75
N GLU A 258 1.94 -19.36 -21.27
CA GLU A 258 3.36 -19.69 -21.20
C GLU A 258 4.22 -18.63 -21.93
N GLY A 259 5.25 -18.13 -21.25
CA GLY A 259 6.13 -17.07 -21.76
C GLY A 259 5.63 -15.64 -21.53
N GLU A 260 4.45 -15.45 -20.96
CA GLU A 260 3.95 -14.13 -20.56
C GLU A 260 3.95 -13.95 -19.05
N ALA A 261 4.30 -12.74 -18.59
CA ALA A 261 4.34 -12.38 -17.18
C ALA A 261 2.99 -11.89 -16.62
N ARG A 262 1.96 -11.73 -17.47
CA ARG A 262 0.66 -11.19 -17.07
C ARG A 262 -0.38 -12.30 -17.01
N GLU A 263 -1.00 -12.48 -15.85
CA GLU A 263 -2.16 -13.35 -15.68
C GLU A 263 -3.47 -12.56 -15.80
N LEU A 264 -4.46 -13.15 -16.47
CA LEU A 264 -5.83 -12.64 -16.51
C LEU A 264 -6.61 -13.25 -15.34
N SER A 265 -7.41 -12.46 -14.65
CA SER A 265 -8.23 -12.94 -13.52
C SER A 265 -9.68 -12.52 -13.68
N LEU A 266 -10.62 -13.42 -13.36
CA LEU A 266 -12.05 -13.11 -13.41
C LEU A 266 -12.84 -13.85 -12.33
N SER A 267 -14.04 -13.37 -12.05
CA SER A 267 -14.93 -13.99 -11.06
C SER A 267 -15.61 -15.22 -11.65
N ALA A 268 -15.68 -16.30 -10.87
CA ALA A 268 -16.40 -17.49 -11.28
C ALA A 268 -17.92 -17.24 -11.26
N VAL A 269 -18.60 -17.82 -12.23
CA VAL A 269 -20.06 -17.81 -12.38
C VAL A 269 -20.57 -19.23 -12.21
N ARG A 270 -21.68 -19.38 -11.47
CA ARG A 270 -22.33 -20.68 -11.35
C ARG A 270 -23.00 -21.03 -12.67
N SER A 271 -22.61 -22.17 -13.23
CA SER A 271 -23.19 -22.74 -14.45
C SER A 271 -24.45 -23.56 -14.13
N VAL A 272 -25.28 -23.75 -15.15
CA VAL A 272 -26.54 -24.51 -15.08
C VAL A 272 -26.31 -25.97 -14.65
N ASN A 273 -25.16 -26.53 -15.01
CA ASN A 273 -24.79 -27.91 -14.69
C ASN A 273 -24.24 -28.07 -13.25
N GLY A 274 -24.33 -27.02 -12.43
CA GLY A 274 -23.83 -27.01 -11.04
C GLY A 274 -22.32 -26.83 -10.91
N THR A 275 -21.59 -26.65 -12.01
CA THR A 275 -20.17 -26.29 -12.01
C THR A 275 -19.99 -24.78 -11.84
N PHE A 276 -18.78 -24.37 -11.45
CA PHE A 276 -18.36 -22.98 -11.39
C PHE A 276 -17.43 -22.74 -12.57
N GLN A 277 -17.76 -21.78 -13.42
CA GLN A 277 -17.07 -21.54 -14.70
C GLN A 277 -16.61 -20.09 -14.79
N GLY A 278 -15.54 -19.89 -15.55
CA GLY A 278 -14.97 -18.59 -15.86
C GLY A 278 -14.56 -18.52 -17.32
N ASP A 279 -15.18 -17.60 -18.07
CA ASP A 279 -14.96 -17.44 -19.51
C ASP A 279 -14.06 -16.23 -19.80
N PHE A 280 -12.88 -16.51 -20.36
CA PHE A 280 -11.86 -15.53 -20.73
C PHE A 280 -11.94 -15.25 -22.24
N PRO A 281 -12.59 -14.15 -22.68
CA PRO A 281 -12.57 -13.75 -24.07
C PRO A 281 -11.18 -13.21 -24.43
N LEU A 282 -10.43 -13.94 -25.24
CA LEU A 282 -9.13 -13.50 -25.75
C LEU A 282 -9.27 -12.49 -26.89
N GLY A 283 -10.45 -12.43 -27.52
CA GLY A 283 -10.70 -11.61 -28.71
C GLY A 283 -10.17 -12.28 -29.98
N PRO A 284 -9.91 -11.51 -31.05
CA PRO A 284 -9.49 -12.04 -32.34
C PRO A 284 -8.11 -12.67 -32.25
N ALA A 285 -8.01 -13.93 -32.67
CA ALA A 285 -6.79 -14.72 -32.60
C ALA A 285 -5.70 -14.15 -33.51
N THR A 286 -4.62 -13.67 -32.89
CA THR A 286 -3.44 -13.14 -33.61
C THR A 286 -2.24 -14.07 -33.51
N HIS A 287 -2.07 -14.73 -32.36
CA HIS A 287 -0.93 -15.60 -32.08
C HIS A 287 -1.40 -16.79 -31.24
N GLY A 288 -0.82 -17.98 -31.49
CA GLY A 288 -1.07 -19.17 -30.68
C GLY A 288 -0.32 -19.14 -29.33
N GLY A 289 -0.66 -20.05 -28.43
CA GLY A 289 -0.01 -20.14 -27.12
C GLY A 289 -0.51 -21.29 -26.28
N THR A 290 0.27 -21.69 -25.27
CA THR A 290 -0.15 -22.71 -24.31
C THR A 290 -0.70 -22.04 -23.06
N TYR A 291 -1.96 -22.34 -22.73
CA TYR A 291 -2.67 -21.75 -21.62
C TYR A 291 -2.89 -22.76 -20.49
N ARG A 292 -2.88 -22.26 -19.24
CA ARG A 292 -3.27 -23.01 -18.05
C ARG A 292 -4.17 -22.14 -17.18
N CYS A 293 -5.19 -22.74 -16.57
CA CYS A 293 -6.04 -22.04 -15.62
C CYS A 293 -5.92 -22.58 -14.20
N PHE A 294 -6.23 -21.71 -13.24
CA PHE A 294 -6.18 -21.95 -11.80
C PHE A 294 -7.42 -21.40 -11.13
N GLY A 295 -7.86 -22.01 -10.04
CA GLY A 295 -8.94 -21.52 -9.18
C GLY A 295 -8.41 -20.99 -7.84
N SER A 296 -9.07 -19.96 -7.30
CA SER A 296 -8.79 -19.43 -5.97
C SER A 296 -10.07 -18.99 -5.23
N PHE A 297 -9.94 -18.71 -3.94
CA PHE A 297 -11.01 -18.19 -3.08
C PHE A 297 -10.70 -16.75 -2.69
N ARG A 298 -11.74 -15.91 -2.56
CA ARG A 298 -11.57 -14.50 -2.14
C ARG A 298 -10.94 -14.36 -0.76
N THR A 299 -11.13 -15.35 0.12
CA THR A 299 -10.54 -15.40 1.45
C THR A 299 -9.04 -15.74 1.44
N THR A 300 -8.54 -16.37 0.38
CA THR A 300 -7.12 -16.72 0.21
C THR A 300 -6.64 -16.47 -1.22
N PRO A 301 -6.58 -15.21 -1.67
CA PRO A 301 -6.39 -14.85 -3.07
C PRO A 301 -5.01 -15.22 -3.63
N TYR A 302 -4.00 -15.38 -2.77
CA TYR A 302 -2.63 -15.78 -3.14
C TYR A 302 -2.39 -17.29 -3.08
N LYS A 303 -3.42 -18.10 -2.82
CA LYS A 303 -3.33 -19.56 -2.71
C LYS A 303 -4.22 -20.22 -3.75
N TRP A 304 -3.61 -20.79 -4.79
CA TRP A 304 -4.32 -21.27 -5.97
C TRP A 304 -4.35 -22.80 -6.04
N SER A 305 -5.24 -23.32 -6.88
CA SER A 305 -5.30 -24.73 -7.25
C SER A 305 -4.02 -25.23 -7.94
N HIS A 306 -3.96 -26.53 -8.18
CA HIS A 306 -3.10 -27.08 -9.22
C HIS A 306 -3.48 -26.47 -10.58
N PRO A 307 -2.53 -26.32 -11.52
CA PRO A 307 -2.83 -25.90 -12.88
C PRO A 307 -3.74 -26.92 -13.57
N SER A 308 -4.63 -26.43 -14.43
CA SER A 308 -5.30 -27.27 -15.42
C SER A 308 -4.29 -27.97 -16.33
N ASP A 309 -4.75 -28.98 -17.06
CA ASP A 309 -3.96 -29.52 -18.16
C ASP A 309 -3.67 -28.39 -19.18
N PRO A 310 -2.47 -28.36 -19.78
CA PRO A 310 -2.10 -27.32 -20.73
C PRO A 310 -2.97 -27.40 -21.98
N LEU A 311 -3.48 -26.25 -22.42
CA LEU A 311 -4.28 -26.15 -23.64
C LEU A 311 -3.52 -25.33 -24.69
N PRO A 312 -2.90 -25.98 -25.70
CA PRO A 312 -2.30 -25.28 -26.82
C PRO A 312 -3.39 -24.73 -27.75
N VAL A 313 -3.41 -23.42 -27.93
CA VAL A 313 -4.23 -22.74 -28.93
C VAL A 313 -3.35 -22.44 -30.14
N SER A 314 -3.77 -22.89 -31.31
CA SER A 314 -3.06 -22.65 -32.57
C SER A 314 -3.90 -21.78 -33.50
N VAL A 315 -3.22 -20.86 -34.20
CA VAL A 315 -3.84 -19.95 -35.15
C VAL A 315 -3.38 -20.36 -36.55
N THR A 316 -4.33 -20.58 -37.44
CA THR A 316 -4.13 -20.98 -38.83
C THR A 316 -4.52 -19.84 -39.76
N GLY A 317 -3.93 -19.79 -40.95
CA GLY A 317 -4.20 -18.73 -41.93
C GLY A 317 -3.30 -17.50 -41.78
N ASP A 318 -3.17 -16.77 -42.88
CA ASP A 318 -2.36 -15.56 -42.95
C ASP A 318 -3.12 -14.35 -42.37
N PRO A 319 -2.55 -13.59 -41.41
CA PRO A 319 -3.18 -12.36 -40.91
C PRO A 319 -3.34 -11.28 -41.99
N SER A 320 -2.74 -11.47 -43.16
CA SER A 320 -2.85 -10.56 -44.31
C SER A 320 -4.16 -10.70 -45.10
N ARG A 321 -4.96 -11.76 -44.89
CA ARG A 321 -6.22 -11.98 -45.66
C ARG A 321 -7.51 -11.49 -44.97
N SER A 322 -7.46 -11.14 -43.69
CA SER A 322 -8.66 -10.72 -42.93
C SER A 322 -8.86 -9.20 -42.86
N TRP A 323 -7.88 -8.42 -43.32
CA TRP A 323 -8.07 -6.99 -43.59
C TRP A 323 -8.50 -6.84 -45.05
N PRO A 324 -9.61 -6.15 -45.36
CA PRO A 324 -9.73 -5.54 -46.68
C PRO A 324 -8.50 -4.65 -46.80
N SER A 325 -7.59 -5.01 -47.71
CA SER A 325 -6.55 -4.10 -48.18
C SER A 325 -7.21 -2.74 -48.37
N PRO A 326 -6.74 -1.66 -47.72
CA PRO A 326 -7.18 -0.33 -48.08
C PRO A 326 -6.93 -0.22 -49.57
N THR A 327 -8.00 -0.09 -50.35
CA THR A 327 -7.92 0.22 -51.77
C THR A 327 -6.91 1.34 -51.89
N GLU A 328 -5.75 1.08 -52.50
CA GLU A 328 -4.76 2.11 -52.76
C GLU A 328 -5.49 3.26 -53.45
N PRO A 329 -5.57 4.46 -52.85
CA PRO A 329 -5.84 5.63 -53.66
C PRO A 329 -4.60 5.79 -54.51
N SER A 330 -4.74 5.55 -55.81
CA SER A 330 -3.68 5.80 -56.80
C SER A 330 -3.13 7.20 -56.58
N SER A 331 -1.96 7.31 -55.94
CA SER A 331 -1.29 8.59 -55.76
C SER A 331 -0.51 8.88 -57.03
N LYS A 332 -1.22 9.42 -58.02
CA LYS A 332 -0.57 10.18 -59.08
C LYS A 332 0.00 11.45 -58.47
N THR A 333 1.32 11.53 -58.50
CA THR A 333 2.14 12.75 -58.58
C THR A 333 2.02 13.74 -57.42
N SER A 334 2.99 13.69 -56.49
CA SER A 334 3.30 14.83 -55.63
C SER A 334 4.76 15.25 -55.84
N ASN A 335 4.93 16.49 -56.29
CA ASN A 335 6.21 17.13 -56.59
C ASN A 335 7.12 17.24 -55.35
N PRO A 336 8.44 16.98 -55.47
CA PRO A 336 9.38 17.01 -54.34
C PRO A 336 9.74 18.43 -53.83
N GLY A 337 9.01 19.48 -54.23
CA GLY A 337 9.28 20.88 -53.86
C GLY A 337 8.61 21.36 -52.56
N HIS A 338 7.55 20.69 -52.09
CA HIS A 338 6.74 21.22 -50.98
C HIS A 338 7.24 20.81 -49.58
N LEU A 339 8.03 19.73 -49.48
CA LEU A 339 8.52 19.20 -48.21
C LEU A 339 9.67 20.06 -47.61
N HIS A 340 10.53 20.61 -48.46
CA HIS A 340 11.62 21.50 -48.03
C HIS A 340 11.11 22.84 -47.46
N VAL A 341 9.97 23.34 -47.96
CA VAL A 341 9.36 24.60 -47.48
C VAL A 341 8.70 24.41 -46.11
N LEU A 342 8.10 23.25 -45.85
CA LEU A 342 7.50 22.91 -44.55
C LEU A 342 8.54 22.63 -43.45
N ILE A 343 9.67 22.00 -43.79
CA ILE A 343 10.75 21.76 -42.82
C ILE A 343 11.49 23.08 -42.51
N GLY A 344 11.72 23.92 -43.51
CA GLY A 344 12.37 25.23 -43.31
C GLY A 344 11.55 26.19 -42.44
N THR A 345 10.23 26.24 -42.64
CA THR A 345 9.35 27.12 -41.84
C THR A 345 9.26 26.68 -40.39
N SER A 346 9.27 25.37 -40.10
CA SER A 346 9.26 24.85 -38.73
C SER A 346 10.53 25.21 -37.95
N VAL A 347 11.71 25.10 -38.58
CA VAL A 347 12.99 25.46 -37.93
C VAL A 347 13.07 26.96 -37.63
N VAL A 348 12.62 27.80 -38.56
CA VAL A 348 12.61 29.27 -38.36
C VAL A 348 11.67 29.67 -37.21
N MET A 349 10.50 29.04 -37.09
CA MET A 349 9.57 29.28 -35.98
C MET A 349 10.17 28.87 -34.62
N ILE A 350 10.87 27.74 -34.57
CA ILE A 350 11.56 27.29 -33.34
C ILE A 350 12.67 28.27 -32.96
N LEU A 351 13.47 28.75 -33.91
CA LEU A 351 14.51 29.75 -33.63
C LEU A 351 13.91 31.08 -33.15
N PHE A 352 12.79 31.53 -33.72
CA PHE A 352 12.11 32.75 -33.29
C PHE A 352 11.56 32.65 -31.85
N THR A 353 10.97 31.51 -31.49
CA THR A 353 10.47 31.29 -30.13
C THR A 353 11.59 31.26 -29.09
N ILE A 354 12.72 30.62 -29.39
CA ILE A 354 13.90 30.62 -28.51
C ILE A 354 14.44 32.04 -28.35
N PHE A 355 14.57 32.80 -29.44
CA PHE A 355 15.04 34.19 -29.39
C PHE A 355 14.12 35.09 -28.53
N PHE A 356 12.81 34.96 -28.68
CA PHE A 356 11.84 35.72 -27.88
C PHE A 356 11.90 35.35 -26.40
N PHE A 357 12.11 34.07 -26.08
CA PHE A 357 12.28 33.61 -24.71
C PHE A 357 13.56 34.17 -24.07
N LEU A 358 14.66 34.22 -24.83
CA LEU A 358 15.92 34.82 -24.38
C LEU A 358 15.78 36.34 -24.18
N LEU A 359 15.07 37.04 -25.06
CA LEU A 359 14.74 38.45 -24.89
C LEU A 359 13.86 38.69 -23.66
N HIS A 360 12.87 37.84 -23.41
CA HIS A 360 12.02 37.94 -22.23
C HIS A 360 12.84 37.75 -20.94
N ARG A 361 13.74 36.76 -20.91
CA ARG A 361 14.68 36.56 -19.79
C ARG A 361 15.63 37.75 -19.62
N TRP A 362 16.15 38.32 -20.70
CA TRP A 362 17.01 39.49 -20.67
C TRP A 362 16.26 40.73 -20.13
N CYS A 363 15.05 40.99 -20.61
CA CYS A 363 14.21 42.10 -20.15
C CYS A 363 13.76 41.92 -18.69
N SER A 364 13.52 40.69 -18.24
CA SER A 364 13.23 40.39 -16.84
C SER A 364 14.44 40.67 -15.93
N ASN A 365 15.64 40.29 -16.37
CA ASN A 365 16.88 40.61 -15.64
C ASN A 365 17.16 42.11 -15.56
N LYS A 366 16.82 42.89 -16.61
CA LYS A 366 16.92 44.35 -16.56
C LYS A 366 15.94 45.00 -15.58
N LYS A 367 14.74 44.43 -15.39
CA LYS A 367 13.77 44.90 -14.39
C LYS A 367 14.24 44.64 -12.96
N ASN A 368 14.96 43.54 -12.74
CA ASN A 368 15.51 43.19 -11.42
C ASN A 368 16.77 44.00 -11.05
N ALA A 369 17.49 44.53 -12.05
CA ALA A 369 18.67 45.37 -11.82
C ALA A 369 18.33 46.84 -11.48
N ALA A 370 17.13 47.33 -11.81
CA ALA A 370 16.71 48.71 -11.55
C ALA A 370 16.11 48.95 -10.16
N VAL A 371 15.99 47.90 -9.32
CA VAL A 371 15.34 47.97 -7.99
C VAL A 371 16.36 48.08 -6.83
N MET A 372 17.67 48.01 -7.10
CA MET A 372 18.70 48.08 -6.05
C MET A 372 19.44 49.42 -5.92
N ASP A 373 19.16 50.42 -6.77
CA ASP A 373 19.78 51.75 -6.68
C ASP A 373 18.73 52.83 -6.33
N GLN A 374 18.29 52.88 -5.07
CA GLN A 374 17.75 54.12 -4.51
C GLN A 374 17.95 54.19 -2.98
N GLU A 375 18.95 54.98 -2.59
CA GLU A 375 19.27 55.39 -1.21
C GLU A 375 18.29 56.48 -0.72
N PRO A 376 17.99 56.60 0.59
CA PRO A 376 16.93 57.48 1.09
C PRO A 376 17.48 58.79 1.68
N ALA A 377 16.89 59.94 1.33
CA ALA A 377 16.91 61.13 2.17
C ALA A 377 15.91 62.22 1.69
N GLY A 378 15.22 62.85 2.65
CA GLY A 378 14.88 64.28 2.56
C GLY A 378 13.42 64.70 2.67
N ASP A 379 12.90 64.72 3.90
CA ASP A 379 12.16 65.82 4.56
C ASP A 379 11.41 66.88 3.70
N ARG A 380 10.07 66.95 3.84
CA ARG A 380 9.38 68.13 4.42
C ARG A 380 7.86 67.97 4.56
N THR A 381 7.43 68.28 5.78
CA THR A 381 6.12 68.65 6.34
C THR A 381 5.09 69.34 5.42
N VAL A 382 3.79 69.05 5.65
CA VAL A 382 2.70 70.01 6.00
C VAL A 382 1.40 69.25 6.36
N ASN A 383 0.75 69.71 7.44
CA ASN A 383 -0.44 69.17 8.10
C ASN A 383 -1.75 69.38 7.32
N ARG A 384 -2.76 68.49 7.47
CA ARG A 384 -4.13 68.80 7.96
C ARG A 384 -5.03 67.55 8.14
N GLU A 385 -5.89 67.58 9.16
CA GLU A 385 -6.86 66.58 9.64
C GLU A 385 -7.99 66.19 8.64
N GLY A 386 -8.55 64.97 8.82
CA GLY A 386 -9.57 64.27 7.97
C GLY A 386 -11.04 64.72 8.18
N PRO A 387 -12.09 63.85 8.07
CA PRO A 387 -12.18 62.44 7.65
C PRO A 387 -13.23 62.15 6.52
N ASP A 388 -13.46 60.85 6.26
CA ASP A 388 -14.63 60.17 5.66
C ASP A 388 -14.67 59.64 4.19
N GLU A 389 -15.04 58.34 4.17
CA GLU A 389 -15.72 57.46 3.20
C GLU A 389 -15.12 56.95 1.86
N GLN A 390 -14.84 55.62 1.89
CA GLN A 390 -15.21 54.50 0.97
C GLN A 390 -14.82 54.64 -0.52
N ASP A 391 -14.12 53.71 -1.18
CA ASP A 391 -14.29 52.24 -1.30
C ASP A 391 -13.01 51.62 -1.97
N PRO A 392 -12.98 50.35 -2.42
CA PRO A 392 -12.37 49.18 -1.78
C PRO A 392 -10.98 48.79 -2.33
N GLN A 393 -10.22 48.02 -1.53
CA GLN A 393 -9.05 47.29 -2.02
C GLN A 393 -9.49 46.03 -2.79
N GLU A 394 -9.17 46.02 -4.09
CA GLU A 394 -9.27 44.88 -4.97
C GLU A 394 -8.15 43.87 -4.64
N VAL A 395 -8.45 42.88 -3.80
CA VAL A 395 -7.58 41.72 -3.58
C VAL A 395 -8.00 40.64 -4.56
N THR A 396 -7.17 40.40 -5.58
CA THR A 396 -7.32 39.28 -6.50
C THR A 396 -6.95 37.98 -5.80
N TYR A 397 -7.94 37.19 -5.38
CA TYR A 397 -7.76 35.77 -5.07
C TYR A 397 -8.20 34.93 -6.28
N ALA A 398 -7.36 33.98 -6.66
CA ALA A 398 -7.71 32.94 -7.61
C ALA A 398 -8.51 31.85 -6.88
N GLN A 399 -9.80 31.80 -7.16
CA GLN A 399 -10.71 30.71 -6.78
C GLN A 399 -10.54 29.57 -7.78
N LEU A 400 -10.03 28.42 -7.33
CA LEU A 400 -10.16 27.15 -8.05
C LEU A 400 -11.45 26.48 -7.57
N ASP A 401 -12.46 26.44 -8.43
CA ASP A 401 -13.67 25.64 -8.24
C ASP A 401 -13.32 24.16 -8.35
N ASP A 402 -13.47 23.43 -7.25
CA ASP A 402 -13.50 21.97 -7.25
C ASP A 402 -14.88 21.52 -7.75
N CYS A 403 -14.87 20.75 -8.84
CA CYS A 403 -16.04 20.12 -9.42
C CYS A 403 -16.81 19.29 -8.37
N VAL A 404 -18.08 19.65 -8.22
CA VAL A 404 -19.15 18.95 -7.50
C VAL A 404 -19.22 17.48 -7.92
N LEU A 405 -18.90 16.56 -7.01
CA LEU A 405 -19.26 15.15 -7.13
C LEU A 405 -20.67 14.94 -6.58
N THR A 406 -21.68 15.06 -7.45
CA THR A 406 -23.07 14.73 -7.12
C THR A 406 -23.21 13.23 -6.83
N GLN A 407 -23.46 12.89 -5.55
CA GLN A 407 -23.88 11.54 -5.14
C GLN A 407 -25.33 11.28 -5.58
N GLY A 408 -25.50 10.74 -6.78
CA GLY A 408 -26.77 10.24 -7.28
C GLY A 408 -27.15 8.93 -6.59
N LYS A 409 -28.13 8.99 -5.67
CA LYS A 409 -28.76 7.84 -5.04
C LYS A 409 -29.77 7.23 -6.02
N ILE A 410 -29.40 6.15 -6.71
CA ILE A 410 -30.34 5.37 -7.54
C ILE A 410 -31.09 4.42 -6.61
N THR A 411 -32.36 4.73 -6.41
CA THR A 411 -33.37 3.84 -5.84
C THR A 411 -33.94 2.98 -6.97
N CYS A 412 -33.87 1.66 -6.86
CA CYS A 412 -34.72 0.76 -7.67
C CYS A 412 -35.90 0.26 -6.82
N PRO A 413 -37.10 0.12 -7.40
CA PRO A 413 -38.31 -0.22 -6.67
C PRO A 413 -38.35 -1.73 -6.42
N SER A 414 -38.57 -2.13 -5.16
CA SER A 414 -38.94 -3.52 -4.85
C SER A 414 -40.33 -3.55 -4.26
N GLN A 415 -41.15 -4.38 -4.88
CA GLN A 415 -42.56 -4.60 -4.64
C GLN A 415 -42.82 -5.18 -3.24
N ARG A 416 -43.92 -4.71 -2.65
CA ARG A 416 -44.58 -5.25 -1.46
C ARG A 416 -45.12 -6.66 -1.77
N PRO A 417 -45.06 -7.60 -0.83
CA PRO A 417 -46.30 -8.24 -0.38
C PRO A 417 -46.57 -8.03 1.11
N LYS A 418 -47.85 -7.83 1.41
CA LYS A 418 -48.42 -7.81 2.78
C LYS A 418 -48.16 -9.14 3.46
N THR A 419 -47.93 -9.16 4.78
CA THR A 419 -48.73 -9.86 5.82
C THR A 419 -48.16 -9.51 7.21
N SER A 420 -49.02 -9.18 8.17
CA SER A 420 -48.75 -8.93 9.60
C SER A 420 -48.61 -10.25 10.38
N PRO A 421 -47.93 -10.31 11.56
CA PRO A 421 -48.64 -10.03 12.82
C PRO A 421 -47.80 -9.46 14.00
N THR A 422 -48.48 -8.62 14.80
CA THR A 422 -48.65 -8.62 16.28
C THR A 422 -47.46 -8.66 17.26
N ASP A 423 -47.44 -7.59 18.09
CA ASP A 423 -47.00 -7.41 19.50
C ASP A 423 -45.67 -7.97 20.01
N THR A 424 -44.83 -7.08 20.58
CA THR A 424 -44.80 -6.80 22.03
C THR A 424 -43.64 -5.82 22.31
N SER A 425 -43.93 -4.57 22.65
CA SER A 425 -42.93 -3.59 23.12
C SER A 425 -42.98 -3.48 24.64
N VAL A 426 -41.91 -3.87 25.32
CA VAL A 426 -41.68 -3.58 26.75
C VAL A 426 -40.69 -2.41 26.82
N TYR A 427 -41.17 -1.26 27.29
CA TYR A 427 -40.33 -0.16 27.74
C TYR A 427 -39.89 -0.43 29.19
N THR A 428 -38.66 -0.07 29.55
CA THR A 428 -38.23 0.05 30.94
C THR A 428 -37.72 1.47 31.16
N GLU A 429 -38.38 2.18 32.07
CA GLU A 429 -38.02 3.52 32.53
C GLU A 429 -36.80 3.49 33.47
N LEU A 430 -35.95 4.51 33.34
CA LEU A 430 -34.87 4.84 34.27
C LEU A 430 -35.36 5.94 35.23
N PRO A 431 -35.25 5.80 36.55
CA PRO A 431 -35.56 6.89 37.48
C PRO A 431 -34.39 7.87 37.64
N ASN A 432 -34.70 9.15 37.52
CA ASN A 432 -33.89 10.30 37.94
C ASN A 432 -33.66 10.29 39.47
N ALA A 433 -32.46 10.70 39.89
CA ALA A 433 -32.21 11.20 41.25
C ALA A 433 -31.26 12.41 41.22
N GLU A 434 -31.62 13.43 41.99
CA GLU A 434 -31.13 14.82 42.03
C GLU A 434 -29.70 15.05 42.58
N PRO A 435 -29.12 16.25 42.37
CA PRO A 435 -27.84 16.67 42.90
C PRO A 435 -27.95 17.57 44.16
N ARG A 436 -27.15 17.29 45.19
CA ARG A 436 -26.77 18.21 46.30
C ARG A 436 -25.43 17.73 46.89
N SER A 437 -24.50 18.53 47.41
CA SER A 437 -24.15 19.95 47.37
C SER A 437 -22.86 20.11 48.23
N LYS A 438 -22.05 21.14 47.92
CA LYS A 438 -21.06 21.87 48.76
C LYS A 438 -19.73 21.19 49.19
N VAL A 439 -18.62 21.81 48.79
CA VAL A 439 -17.46 22.07 49.66
C VAL A 439 -17.03 23.54 49.51
N VAL A 440 -16.68 24.11 50.65
CA VAL A 440 -16.49 25.51 51.02
C VAL A 440 -15.05 25.98 50.74
N PHE A 441 -14.89 27.24 50.32
CA PHE A 441 -13.63 28.00 50.36
C PHE A 441 -13.63 28.91 51.59
N TYR A 442 -12.48 29.06 52.27
CA TYR A 442 -12.09 30.22 53.10
C TYR A 442 -10.63 30.04 53.58
N PRO A 443 -9.96 31.12 54.02
CA PRO A 443 -9.69 32.40 53.34
C PRO A 443 -8.24 32.50 52.86
#